data_AF-A0A948EHR1-F1
#
_entry.id   AF-A0A948EHR1-F1
#
_cell.length_a   1.000
_cell.length_b   1.000
_cell.length_c   1.000
_cell.angle_alpha   90.00
_cell.angle_beta   90.00
_cell.angle_gamma   90.00
#
_symmetry.space_group_name_H-M   'P 1'
#
loop_
_entity.id
_entity.type
_entity.pdbx_description
1 polymer ?
#
loop_
_entity_poly.entity_id
_entity_poly.type
_entity_poly.pdbx_seq_one_letter_code
_entity_poly.pdbx_strand_id
1 'polypeptide(L)'
;MNAQELRQKAWDNSFHTFGKGYIFDKRAEKYSKYVNLLKVFGIVTPVVVGATAMGYRFDAGILKYVITIAIPVTIAQLIFSVFAVVFKWDDELAYAYEASQEYNNISNSFRKLAQIPPEDLIAFDRTLELLETRYQARSEQDAKHSVKEWELRKGMRFALREFQRECVGCNIKPTSIESTSCNVCGKFETEFKKGVREWFKKFIR
;
A
#
# COMPACT_ATOMS: atom_id res chain seq x y z
N MET A 1 8.99 -24.65 25.47
CA MET A 1 7.63 -24.40 24.94
C MET A 1 6.99 -25.72 24.60
N ASN A 2 5.67 -25.83 24.79
CA ASN A 2 4.91 -26.99 24.31
C ASN A 2 4.54 -26.84 22.82
N ALA A 3 4.08 -27.92 22.18
CA ALA A 3 3.70 -27.91 20.76
C ALA A 3 2.58 -26.89 20.43
N GLN A 4 1.65 -26.69 21.36
CA GLN A 4 0.51 -25.79 21.16
C GLN A 4 0.93 -24.31 21.22
N GLU A 5 1.85 -23.96 22.10
CA GLU A 5 2.45 -22.62 22.21
C GLU A 5 3.21 -22.25 20.94
N LEU A 6 4.03 -23.17 20.41
CA LEU A 6 4.75 -22.96 19.13
C LEU A 6 3.77 -22.74 17.98
N ARG A 7 2.69 -23.54 17.94
CA ARG A 7 1.64 -23.42 16.93
C ARG A 7 0.87 -22.11 17.03
N GLN A 8 0.54 -21.68 18.23
CA GLN A 8 -0.15 -20.40 18.46
C GLN A 8 0.74 -19.23 18.05
N LYS A 9 2.02 -19.25 18.42
CA LYS A 9 3.00 -18.24 18.03
C LYS A 9 3.15 -18.16 16.50
N ALA A 10 3.18 -19.29 15.81
CA ALA A 10 3.17 -19.34 14.35
C ALA A 10 1.90 -18.70 13.75
N TRP A 11 0.72 -19.00 14.29
CA TRP A 11 -0.53 -18.38 13.85
C TRP A 11 -0.56 -16.87 14.07
N ASP A 12 -0.06 -16.39 15.21
CA ASP A 12 -0.03 -14.96 15.54
C ASP A 12 0.97 -14.20 14.68
N ASN A 13 2.15 -14.77 14.42
CA ASN A 13 3.11 -14.20 13.48
C ASN A 13 2.55 -14.17 12.05
N SER A 14 1.85 -15.22 11.61
CA SER A 14 1.18 -15.24 10.30
C SER A 14 0.14 -14.11 10.19
N PHE A 15 -0.65 -13.90 11.24
CA PHE A 15 -1.65 -12.84 11.32
C PHE A 15 -1.03 -11.43 11.21
N HIS A 16 0.02 -11.15 11.99
CA HIS A 16 0.67 -9.83 11.99
C HIS A 16 1.35 -9.52 10.66
N THR A 17 2.06 -10.51 10.10
CA THR A 17 2.75 -10.36 8.81
C THR A 17 1.77 -10.19 7.65
N PHE A 18 0.64 -10.89 7.66
CA PHE A 18 -0.42 -10.72 6.66
C PHE A 18 -0.98 -9.30 6.65
N GLY A 19 -1.25 -8.75 7.84
CA GLY A 19 -1.72 -7.37 7.99
C GLY A 19 -0.73 -6.34 7.41
N LYS A 20 0.59 -6.56 7.60
CA LYS A 20 1.63 -5.72 7.01
C LYS A 20 1.71 -5.85 5.49
N GLY A 21 1.61 -7.07 4.95
CA GLY A 21 1.58 -7.30 3.50
C GLY A 21 0.49 -6.47 2.81
N TYR A 22 -0.72 -6.47 3.38
CA TYR A 22 -1.83 -5.66 2.87
C TYR A 22 -1.57 -4.15 2.89
N ILE A 23 -0.85 -3.63 3.90
CA ILE A 23 -0.50 -2.20 3.96
C ILE A 23 0.38 -1.84 2.76
N PHE A 24 1.40 -2.65 2.50
CA PHE A 24 2.33 -2.42 1.40
C PHE A 24 1.69 -2.66 0.03
N ASP A 25 0.76 -3.59 -0.11
CA ASP A 25 -0.08 -3.71 -1.31
C ASP A 25 -0.84 -2.41 -1.62
N LYS A 26 -1.46 -1.80 -0.61
CA LYS A 26 -2.19 -0.53 -0.79
C LYS A 26 -1.27 0.65 -1.08
N ARG A 27 -0.03 0.62 -0.59
CA ARG A 27 1.01 1.59 -0.98
C ARG A 27 1.42 1.39 -2.44
N ALA A 28 1.67 0.14 -2.86
CA ALA A 28 2.03 -0.18 -4.23
C ALA A 28 0.92 0.24 -5.21
N GLU A 29 -0.36 -0.06 -4.92
CA GLU A 29 -1.50 0.40 -5.73
C GLU A 29 -1.54 1.93 -5.86
N LYS A 30 -1.24 2.66 -4.78
CA LYS A 30 -1.25 4.12 -4.76
C LYS A 30 -0.11 4.70 -5.60
N TYR A 31 1.12 4.28 -5.37
CA TYR A 31 2.27 4.79 -6.12
C TYR A 31 2.23 4.35 -7.59
N SER A 32 1.75 3.14 -7.87
CA SER A 32 1.52 2.66 -9.24
C SER A 32 0.60 3.59 -10.01
N LYS A 33 -0.50 4.05 -9.39
CA LYS A 33 -1.40 5.04 -10.02
C LYS A 33 -0.70 6.35 -10.34
N TYR A 34 0.13 6.88 -9.44
CA TYR A 34 0.84 8.14 -9.67
C TYR A 34 1.89 8.03 -10.78
N VAL A 35 2.70 6.96 -10.74
CA VAL A 35 3.72 6.67 -11.75
C VAL A 35 3.08 6.41 -13.11
N ASN A 36 2.00 5.65 -13.17
CA ASN A 36 1.29 5.38 -14.42
C ASN A 36 0.66 6.65 -14.99
N LEU A 37 0.10 7.52 -14.14
CA LEU A 37 -0.46 8.80 -14.58
C LEU A 37 0.61 9.69 -15.24
N LEU A 38 1.81 9.76 -14.64
CA LEU A 38 2.95 10.47 -15.22
C LEU A 38 3.35 9.91 -16.58
N LYS A 39 3.46 8.58 -16.69
CA LYS A 39 3.80 7.91 -17.95
C LYS A 39 2.76 8.19 -19.03
N VAL A 40 1.47 8.11 -18.69
CA VAL A 40 0.38 8.41 -19.63
C VAL A 40 0.46 9.85 -20.12
N PHE A 41 0.55 10.85 -19.23
CA PHE A 41 0.62 12.25 -19.67
C PHE A 41 1.91 12.57 -20.44
N GLY A 42 3.04 12.00 -20.02
CA GLY A 42 4.33 12.17 -20.70
C GLY A 42 4.36 11.61 -22.12
N ILE A 43 3.52 10.62 -22.44
CA ILE A 43 3.43 10.01 -23.77
C ILE A 43 2.28 10.62 -24.59
N VAL A 44 1.07 10.68 -24.01
CA VAL A 44 -0.14 11.11 -24.73
C VAL A 44 -0.04 12.55 -25.19
N THR A 45 0.46 13.46 -24.35
CA THR A 45 0.55 14.89 -24.68
C THR A 45 1.40 15.15 -25.92
N PRO A 46 2.68 14.72 -26.01
CA PRO A 46 3.48 14.93 -27.20
C PRO A 46 2.94 14.15 -28.43
N VAL A 47 2.38 12.95 -28.24
CA VAL A 47 1.79 12.17 -29.34
C VAL A 47 0.61 12.91 -29.98
N VAL A 48 -0.31 13.46 -29.17
CA VAL A 48 -1.47 14.20 -29.67
C VAL A 48 -1.04 15.48 -30.40
N VAL A 49 -0.09 16.23 -29.84
CA VAL A 49 0.45 17.44 -30.48
C VAL A 49 1.13 17.09 -31.81
N GLY A 50 2.02 16.09 -31.82
CA GLY A 50 2.73 15.64 -33.01
C GLY A 50 1.81 15.10 -34.10
N ALA A 51 0.85 14.24 -33.74
CA ALA A 51 -0.14 13.71 -34.68
C ALA A 51 -1.01 14.82 -35.28
N THR A 52 -1.43 15.80 -34.48
CA THR A 52 -2.22 16.94 -34.98
C THR A 52 -1.42 17.79 -35.97
N ALA A 53 -0.16 18.10 -35.64
CA ALA A 53 0.72 18.88 -36.51
C ALA A 53 0.95 18.17 -37.85
N MET A 54 1.14 16.86 -37.84
CA MET A 54 1.32 16.05 -39.06
C MET A 54 0.03 15.92 -39.89
N GLY A 55 -1.13 15.72 -39.24
CA GLY A 55 -2.39 15.43 -39.91
C GLY A 55 -3.08 16.66 -40.50
N TYR A 56 -3.00 17.82 -39.85
CA TYR A 56 -3.79 19.01 -40.22
C TYR A 56 -2.96 20.15 -40.82
N ARG A 57 -1.64 19.99 -40.98
CA ARG A 57 -0.67 21.04 -41.35
C ARG A 57 -0.57 22.16 -40.30
N PHE A 58 0.54 22.91 -40.33
CA PHE A 58 0.86 23.90 -39.30
C PHE A 58 -0.06 25.13 -39.24
N ASP A 59 -0.80 25.41 -40.32
CA ASP A 59 -1.64 26.61 -40.44
C ASP A 59 -3.12 26.35 -40.12
N ALA A 60 -3.47 25.14 -39.67
CA ALA A 60 -4.83 24.83 -39.30
C ALA A 60 -5.20 25.43 -37.93
N GLY A 61 -6.37 26.06 -37.84
CA GLY A 61 -6.91 26.57 -36.56
C GLY A 61 -7.02 25.50 -35.47
N ILE A 62 -7.16 24.23 -35.84
CA ILE A 62 -7.18 23.07 -34.93
C ILE A 62 -5.85 22.96 -34.16
N LEU A 63 -4.71 23.15 -34.82
CA LEU A 63 -3.40 23.05 -34.18
C LEU A 63 -3.23 24.12 -33.08
N LYS A 64 -3.72 25.33 -33.33
CA LYS A 64 -3.70 26.43 -32.36
C LYS A 64 -4.47 26.08 -31.08
N TYR A 65 -5.64 25.46 -31.19
CA TYR A 65 -6.41 25.00 -30.02
C TYR A 65 -5.69 23.89 -29.26
N VAL A 66 -5.13 22.90 -29.97
CA VAL A 66 -4.38 21.80 -29.35
C VAL A 66 -3.16 22.32 -28.58
N ILE A 67 -2.39 23.23 -29.17
CA ILE A 67 -1.24 23.85 -28.48
C ILE A 67 -1.69 24.64 -27.24
N THR A 68 -2.78 25.40 -27.35
CA THR A 68 -3.32 26.19 -26.23
C THR A 68 -3.68 25.32 -25.03
N ILE A 69 -4.19 24.10 -25.25
CA ILE A 69 -4.48 23.11 -24.19
C ILE A 69 -3.21 22.38 -23.75
N ALA A 70 -2.30 22.08 -24.68
CA ALA A 70 -1.08 21.34 -24.38
C ALA A 70 -0.15 22.11 -23.43
N ILE A 71 -0.08 23.45 -23.52
CA ILE A 71 0.75 24.28 -22.64
C ILE A 71 0.41 24.07 -21.15
N PRO A 72 -0.82 24.32 -20.67
CA PRO A 72 -1.15 24.13 -19.26
C PRO A 72 -1.02 22.67 -18.82
N VAL A 73 -1.36 21.70 -19.69
CA VAL A 73 -1.18 20.27 -19.39
C VAL A 73 0.29 19.92 -19.20
N THR A 74 1.19 20.44 -20.05
CA THR A 74 2.63 20.19 -19.97
C THR A 74 3.22 20.85 -18.72
N ILE A 75 2.81 22.08 -18.39
CA ILE A 75 3.24 22.74 -17.15
C ILE A 75 2.81 21.92 -15.92
N ALA A 76 1.55 21.48 -15.86
CA ALA A 76 1.06 20.65 -14.78
C ALA A 76 1.81 19.31 -14.69
N GLN A 77 2.10 18.69 -15.83
CA GLN A 77 2.87 17.44 -15.91
C GLN A 77 4.31 17.63 -15.41
N LEU A 78 4.98 18.72 -15.77
CA LEU A 78 6.34 19.02 -15.29
C LEU A 78 6.37 19.20 -13.78
N ILE A 79 5.42 19.95 -13.21
CA ILE A 79 5.28 20.11 -11.76
C ILE A 79 5.10 18.74 -11.09
N PHE A 80 4.22 17.90 -11.64
CA PHE A 80 3.97 16.56 -11.11
C PHE A 80 5.20 15.65 -11.21
N SER A 81 5.98 15.76 -12.29
CA SER A 81 7.26 15.05 -12.47
C SER A 81 8.31 15.47 -11.45
N VAL A 82 8.44 16.77 -11.15
CA VAL A 82 9.35 17.24 -10.09
C VAL A 82 8.97 16.61 -8.75
N PHE A 83 7.69 16.58 -8.41
CA PHE A 83 7.23 15.92 -7.18
C PHE A 83 7.56 14.42 -7.17
N ALA A 84 7.39 13.73 -8.29
CA ALA A 84 7.71 12.31 -8.39
C ALA A 84 9.17 12.00 -8.11
N VAL A 85 10.08 12.84 -8.60
CA VAL A 85 11.53 12.72 -8.37
C VAL A 85 11.88 13.07 -6.94
N VAL A 86 11.40 14.20 -6.42
CA VAL A 86 11.70 14.67 -5.05
C VAL A 86 11.21 13.68 -4.01
N PHE A 87 10.00 13.14 -4.19
CA PHE A 87 9.42 12.15 -3.29
C PHE A 87 9.74 10.70 -3.66
N LYS A 88 10.62 10.47 -4.65
CA LYS A 88 11.10 9.16 -5.08
C LYS A 88 9.99 8.12 -5.25
N TRP A 89 8.94 8.47 -6.00
CA TRP A 89 7.75 7.60 -6.13
C TRP A 89 8.06 6.25 -6.77
N ASP A 90 9.04 6.17 -7.67
CA ASP A 90 9.49 4.91 -8.26
C ASP A 90 10.18 4.01 -7.23
N ASP A 91 11.05 4.56 -6.37
CA ASP A 91 11.71 3.81 -5.29
C ASP A 91 10.68 3.32 -4.26
N GLU A 92 9.73 4.19 -3.86
CA GLU A 92 8.64 3.83 -2.95
C GLU A 92 7.71 2.77 -3.53
N LEU A 93 7.45 2.81 -4.84
CA LEU A 93 6.68 1.79 -5.54
C LEU A 93 7.41 0.44 -5.53
N ALA A 94 8.69 0.43 -5.91
CA ALA A 94 9.51 -0.78 -5.92
C ALA A 94 9.59 -1.40 -4.52
N TYR A 95 9.88 -0.57 -3.52
CA TYR A 95 9.92 -0.99 -2.12
C TYR A 95 8.58 -1.56 -1.64
N ALA A 96 7.47 -0.91 -1.96
CA ALA A 96 6.15 -1.38 -1.55
C ALA A 96 5.79 -2.74 -2.18
N TYR A 97 6.18 -3.00 -3.43
CA TYR A 97 6.00 -4.32 -4.04
C TYR A 97 6.85 -5.38 -3.36
N GLU A 98 8.14 -5.10 -3.15
CA GLU A 98 9.06 -6.04 -2.48
C GLU A 98 8.57 -6.37 -1.06
N ALA A 99 8.25 -5.34 -0.27
CA ALA A 99 7.76 -5.49 1.10
C ALA A 99 6.47 -6.31 1.14
N SER A 100 5.51 -6.04 0.24
CA SER A 100 4.26 -6.79 0.17
C SER A 100 4.52 -8.27 -0.12
N GLN A 101 5.30 -8.56 -1.15
CA GLN A 101 5.60 -9.94 -1.55
C GLN A 101 6.30 -10.70 -0.42
N GLU A 102 7.30 -10.08 0.22
CA GLU A 102 8.03 -10.70 1.32
C GLU A 102 7.12 -10.94 2.53
N TYR A 103 6.27 -9.98 2.91
CA TYR A 103 5.33 -10.17 4.01
C TYR A 103 4.30 -11.26 3.73
N ASN A 104 3.80 -11.36 2.50
CA ASN A 104 2.89 -12.42 2.10
C ASN A 104 3.59 -13.80 2.12
N ASN A 105 4.84 -13.87 1.66
CA ASN A 105 5.64 -15.10 1.70
C ASN A 105 5.93 -15.56 3.14
N ILE A 106 6.34 -14.65 4.01
CA ILE A 106 6.58 -14.92 5.43
C ILE A 106 5.27 -15.36 6.11
N SER A 107 4.17 -14.64 5.86
CA SER A 107 2.86 -14.97 6.43
C SER A 107 2.40 -16.38 6.03
N ASN A 108 2.51 -16.73 4.76
CA ASN A 108 2.18 -18.06 4.25
C ASN A 108 3.08 -19.15 4.84
N SER A 109 4.37 -18.84 5.04
CA SER A 109 5.32 -19.78 5.65
C SER A 109 4.96 -20.06 7.12
N PHE A 110 4.64 -19.02 7.90
CA PHE A 110 4.12 -19.19 9.26
C PHE A 110 2.79 -19.95 9.27
N ARG A 111 1.87 -19.63 8.35
CA ARG A 111 0.57 -20.30 8.22
C ARG A 111 0.74 -21.79 7.97
N LYS A 112 1.62 -22.15 7.04
CA LYS A 112 1.94 -23.54 6.70
C LYS A 112 2.53 -24.28 7.89
N LEU A 113 3.48 -23.66 8.59
CA LEU A 113 4.09 -24.22 9.81
C LEU A 113 3.04 -24.46 10.91
N ALA A 114 2.07 -23.55 11.05
CA ALA A 114 1.00 -23.66 12.03
C ALA A 114 -0.07 -24.70 11.65
N GLN A 115 -0.32 -24.93 10.36
CA GLN A 115 -1.29 -25.91 9.87
C GLN A 115 -0.75 -27.34 9.95
N ILE A 116 0.51 -27.53 9.54
CA ILE A 116 1.17 -28.84 9.46
C ILE A 116 2.47 -28.76 10.27
N PRO A 117 2.39 -28.85 11.61
CA PRO A 117 3.56 -28.77 12.46
C PRO A 117 4.44 -30.03 12.32
N PRO A 118 5.77 -29.90 12.37
CA PRO A 118 6.66 -31.05 12.49
C PRO A 118 6.40 -31.84 13.78
N GLU A 119 6.63 -33.15 13.74
CA GLU A 119 6.53 -34.01 14.93
C GLU A 119 7.65 -33.73 15.94
N ASP A 120 8.84 -33.37 15.44
CA ASP A 120 9.97 -32.95 16.28
C ASP A 120 9.82 -31.49 16.72
N LEU A 121 9.73 -31.30 18.04
CA LEU A 121 9.61 -29.99 18.67
C LEU A 121 10.85 -29.12 18.44
N ILE A 122 12.04 -29.72 18.37
CA ILE A 122 13.30 -28.99 18.17
C ILE A 122 13.34 -28.44 16.73
N ALA A 123 12.98 -29.28 15.75
CA ALA A 123 12.85 -28.85 14.36
C ALA A 123 11.78 -27.77 14.16
N PHE A 124 10.64 -27.87 14.87
CA PHE A 124 9.62 -26.83 14.85
C PHE A 124 10.19 -25.51 15.38
N ASP A 125 10.72 -25.49 16.60
CA ASP A 125 11.24 -24.27 17.23
C ASP A 125 12.31 -23.57 16.37
N ARG A 126 13.27 -24.34 15.84
CA ARG A 126 14.29 -23.81 14.91
C ARG A 126 13.68 -23.21 13.64
N THR A 127 12.66 -23.85 13.05
CA THR A 127 12.00 -23.33 11.85
C THR A 127 11.24 -22.04 12.15
N LEU A 128 10.62 -21.99 13.33
CA LEU A 128 9.89 -20.81 13.80
C LEU A 128 10.85 -19.64 14.02
N GLU A 129 11.97 -19.87 14.73
CA GLU A 129 13.02 -18.87 14.97
C GLU A 129 13.61 -18.32 13.66
N LEU A 130 13.82 -19.18 12.66
CA LEU A 130 14.27 -18.76 11.34
C LEU A 130 13.28 -17.81 10.66
N LEU A 131 11.98 -18.12 10.72
CA LEU A 131 10.95 -17.25 10.16
C LEU A 131 10.81 -15.95 10.95
N GLU A 132 10.96 -15.98 12.27
CA GLU A 132 10.96 -14.78 13.13
C GLU A 132 12.14 -13.88 12.82
N THR A 133 13.33 -14.44 12.61
CA THR A 133 14.52 -13.69 12.21
C THR A 133 14.30 -12.99 10.87
N ARG A 134 13.70 -13.68 9.88
CA ARG A 134 13.33 -13.06 8.60
C ARG A 134 12.32 -11.94 8.77
N TYR A 135 11.30 -12.16 9.59
CA TYR A 135 10.30 -11.14 9.90
C TYR A 135 10.92 -9.90 10.56
N GLN A 136 11.82 -10.09 11.52
CA GLN A 136 12.53 -9.00 12.19
C GLN A 136 13.40 -8.23 11.21
N ALA A 137 14.22 -8.92 10.41
CA ALA A 137 15.06 -8.29 9.39
C ALA A 137 14.23 -7.44 8.42
N ARG A 138 13.05 -7.92 7.99
CA ARG A 138 12.14 -7.14 7.16
C ARG A 138 11.56 -5.93 7.91
N SER A 139 11.14 -6.12 9.16
CA SER A 139 10.62 -5.04 10.00
C SER A 139 11.64 -3.95 10.31
N GLU A 140 12.93 -4.29 10.37
CA GLU A 140 14.01 -3.30 10.52
C GLU A 140 14.18 -2.46 9.24
N GLN A 141 13.99 -3.06 8.07
CA GLN A 141 13.99 -2.31 6.81
C GLN A 141 12.80 -1.34 6.73
N ASP A 142 11.65 -1.71 7.28
CA ASP A 142 10.46 -0.86 7.38
C ASP A 142 10.66 0.40 8.24
N ALA A 143 11.63 0.40 9.16
CA ALA A 143 11.94 1.59 9.97
C ALA A 143 12.36 2.80 9.10
N LYS A 144 12.88 2.53 7.89
CA LYS A 144 13.22 3.56 6.91
C LYS A 144 11.99 4.15 6.19
N HIS A 145 10.87 3.42 6.18
CA HIS A 145 9.65 3.77 5.46
C HIS A 145 8.45 3.86 6.42
N SER A 146 8.42 4.93 7.22
CA SER A 146 7.44 5.17 8.29
C SER A 146 6.01 4.65 7.99
N VAL A 147 5.57 3.64 8.74
CA VAL A 147 4.21 3.11 8.65
C VAL A 147 3.30 3.92 9.57
N LYS A 148 2.24 4.49 9.01
CA LYS A 148 1.34 5.37 9.78
C LYS A 148 0.37 4.52 10.59
N GLU A 149 -0.03 5.03 11.75
CA GLU A 149 -0.94 4.31 12.66
C GLU A 149 -2.29 3.96 12.01
N TRP A 150 -2.85 4.84 11.17
CA TRP A 150 -4.09 4.53 10.43
C TRP A 150 -3.90 3.39 9.40
N GLU A 151 -2.69 3.21 8.87
CA GLU A 151 -2.36 2.08 7.99
C GLU A 151 -2.28 0.80 8.80
N LEU A 152 -1.60 0.83 9.96
CA LEU A 152 -1.53 -0.30 10.89
C LEU A 152 -2.93 -0.78 11.30
N ARG A 153 -3.84 0.14 11.66
CA ARG A 153 -5.23 -0.20 12.00
C ARG A 153 -5.99 -0.81 10.82
N LYS A 154 -5.71 -0.35 9.61
CA LYS A 154 -6.31 -0.88 8.38
C LYS A 154 -5.79 -2.30 8.05
N GLY A 155 -4.48 -2.51 8.17
CA GLY A 155 -3.86 -3.84 8.05
C GLY A 155 -4.36 -4.81 9.11
N MET A 156 -4.49 -4.35 10.36
CA MET A 156 -5.07 -5.11 11.47
C MET A 156 -6.49 -5.55 11.15
N ARG A 157 -7.38 -4.65 10.69
CA ARG A 157 -8.75 -5.04 10.32
C ARG A 157 -8.78 -6.07 9.19
N PHE A 158 -7.92 -5.90 8.19
CA PHE A 158 -7.82 -6.84 7.07
C PHE A 158 -7.41 -8.24 7.55
N ALA A 159 -6.41 -8.34 8.42
CA ALA A 159 -5.99 -9.59 9.03
C ALA A 159 -7.07 -10.21 9.92
N LEU A 160 -7.79 -9.42 10.73
CA LEU A 160 -8.90 -9.91 11.55
C LEU A 160 -10.00 -10.56 10.71
N ARG A 161 -10.32 -9.96 9.56
CA ARG A 161 -11.28 -10.51 8.60
C ARG A 161 -10.78 -11.81 7.99
N GLU A 162 -9.54 -11.87 7.53
CA GLU A 162 -8.99 -13.07 6.88
C GLU A 162 -8.88 -14.26 7.85
N PHE A 163 -8.42 -14.00 9.08
CA PHE A 163 -8.21 -15.04 10.10
C PHE A 163 -9.47 -15.31 10.94
N GLN A 164 -10.58 -14.61 10.66
CA GLN A 164 -11.85 -14.72 11.38
C GLN A 164 -11.69 -14.55 12.91
N ARG A 165 -10.82 -13.60 13.31
CA ARG A 165 -10.50 -13.29 14.71
C ARG A 165 -11.27 -12.07 15.20
N GLU A 166 -11.58 -12.05 16.50
CA GLU A 166 -12.21 -10.91 17.17
C GLU A 166 -11.19 -9.80 17.41
N CYS A 167 -11.60 -8.55 17.19
CA CYS A 167 -10.77 -7.42 17.58
C CYS A 167 -10.76 -7.26 19.10
N VAL A 168 -9.58 -7.15 19.72
CA VAL A 168 -9.44 -6.86 21.16
C VAL A 168 -10.11 -5.54 21.59
N GLY A 169 -10.22 -4.57 20.67
CA GLY A 169 -10.77 -3.26 20.99
C GLY A 169 -12.30 -3.16 20.90
N CYS A 170 -12.96 -3.97 20.08
CA CYS A 170 -14.42 -3.90 19.89
C CYS A 170 -15.14 -5.24 19.94
N ASN A 171 -14.43 -6.36 20.12
CA ASN A 171 -14.94 -7.72 20.18
C ASN A 171 -15.81 -8.15 18.98
N ILE A 172 -15.64 -7.48 17.83
CA ILE A 172 -16.34 -7.81 16.59
C ILE A 172 -15.38 -8.56 15.67
N LYS A 173 -15.87 -9.63 15.02
CA LYS A 173 -15.22 -10.28 13.87
C LYS A 173 -15.55 -9.50 12.60
N PRO A 174 -14.61 -8.75 12.01
CA PRO A 174 -14.91 -7.92 10.85
C PRO A 174 -15.23 -8.78 9.63
N THR A 175 -16.36 -8.52 8.96
CA THR A 175 -16.68 -9.12 7.65
C THR A 175 -16.33 -8.19 6.48
N SER A 176 -16.29 -6.87 6.74
CA SER A 176 -15.94 -5.83 5.77
C SER A 176 -14.66 -5.10 6.13
N ILE A 177 -14.02 -4.48 5.13
CA ILE A 177 -12.84 -3.62 5.31
C ILE A 177 -13.21 -2.17 5.63
N GLU A 178 -14.48 -1.89 5.89
CA GLU A 178 -14.97 -0.53 6.14
C GLU A 178 -14.46 -0.01 7.48
N SER A 179 -14.25 1.31 7.55
CA SER A 179 -13.77 1.93 8.78
C SER A 179 -14.87 1.97 9.84
N THR A 180 -14.47 1.75 11.09
CA THR A 180 -15.34 1.84 12.27
C THR A 180 -14.78 2.87 13.26
N SER A 181 -15.52 3.16 14.33
CA SER A 181 -15.09 4.04 15.42
C SER A 181 -14.03 3.42 16.34
N CYS A 182 -13.68 2.14 16.16
CA CYS A 182 -12.69 1.45 16.98
C CYS A 182 -11.29 2.05 16.82
N ASN A 183 -10.56 2.20 17.94
CA ASN A 183 -9.19 2.68 17.95
C ASN A 183 -8.17 1.64 17.44
N VAL A 184 -8.53 0.35 17.40
CA VAL A 184 -7.61 -0.74 17.03
C VAL A 184 -7.82 -1.20 15.58
N CYS A 185 -9.06 -1.45 15.16
CA CYS A 185 -9.39 -1.94 13.81
C CYS A 185 -10.22 -0.95 12.99
N GLY A 186 -10.19 0.33 13.34
CA GLY A 186 -11.00 1.39 12.72
C GLY A 186 -10.23 2.69 12.53
N LYS A 187 -10.96 3.79 12.30
CA LYS A 187 -10.43 5.16 12.12
C LYS A 187 -9.30 5.24 11.08
N PHE A 188 -9.61 4.87 9.83
CA PHE A 188 -8.65 4.84 8.72
C PHE A 188 -8.41 6.21 8.09
N GLU A 189 -9.19 7.22 8.47
CA GLU A 189 -9.00 8.56 7.94
C GLU A 189 -7.71 9.18 8.46
N THR A 190 -6.94 9.75 7.53
CA THR A 190 -5.79 10.57 7.89
C THR A 190 -6.28 11.90 8.48
N GLU A 191 -5.58 12.41 9.49
CA GLU A 191 -5.85 13.76 10.03
C GLU A 191 -5.81 14.83 8.93
N PHE A 192 -4.95 14.64 7.92
CA PHE A 192 -4.92 15.47 6.71
C PHE A 192 -6.22 15.41 5.89
N LYS A 193 -6.78 14.22 5.64
CA LYS A 193 -8.05 14.09 4.91
C LYS A 193 -9.23 14.67 5.69
N LYS A 194 -9.22 14.56 7.02
CA LYS A 194 -10.20 15.23 7.86
C LYS A 194 -10.10 16.74 7.73
N GLY A 195 -8.89 17.29 7.84
CA GLY A 195 -8.63 18.73 7.69
C GLY A 195 -9.05 19.28 6.33
N VAL A 196 -8.71 18.59 5.23
CA VAL A 196 -9.12 19.00 3.87
C VAL A 196 -10.65 18.92 3.70
N ARG A 197 -11.29 17.88 4.24
CA ARG A 197 -12.75 17.72 4.16
C ARG A 197 -13.50 18.77 4.99
N GLU A 198 -13.01 19.08 6.19
CA GLU A 198 -13.50 20.15 7.06
C GLU A 198 -13.33 21.52 6.40
N TRP A 199 -12.17 21.78 5.80
CA TRP A 199 -11.88 23.00 5.06
C TRP A 199 -12.82 23.17 3.85
N PHE A 200 -12.99 22.12 3.04
CA PHE A 200 -13.95 22.12 1.91
C PHE A 200 -15.40 22.33 2.36
N LYS A 201 -15.82 21.75 3.49
CA LYS A 201 -17.16 21.98 4.06
C LYS A 201 -17.39 23.42 4.50
N LYS A 202 -16.34 24.10 4.97
CA LYS A 202 -16.39 25.54 5.31
C LYS A 202 -16.39 26.45 4.08
N PHE A 203 -15.84 25.99 2.96
CA PHE A 203 -15.74 26.79 1.73
C PHE A 203 -16.97 26.67 0.81
N ILE A 204 -17.81 25.66 1.02
CA ILE A 204 -19.05 25.39 0.25
C ILE A 204 -20.31 25.86 1.02
N ARG A 205 -20.15 26.41 2.23
CA ARG A 205 -21.19 27.15 2.96
C ARG A 205 -20.96 28.64 2.78
#